data_AF-O30059-F1
#
_entry.id   AF-O30059-F1
#
_cell.length_a   1.000
_cell.length_b   1.000
_cell.length_c   1.000
_cell.angle_alpha   90.00
_cell.angle_beta   90.00
_cell.angle_gamma   90.00
#
_symmetry.space_group_name_H-M   'P 1'
#
loop_
_entity.id
_entity.type
_entity.pdbx_description
1 polymer ?
#
loop_
_entity_poly.entity_id
_entity_poly.type
_entity_poly.pdbx_seq_one_letter_code
_entity_poly.pdbx_strand_id
1 'polypeptide(L)'
;MEEGDIVGILKVFFVRTGAIGKRLGFKAGDIRIREEIVQANLTWKEDGEIRRERIKTRFFGYFRSHVAEWEPVIAAESVDVERGEVARIKIKEITLPEYTVITPLFIRRHALGSLIDVVQQGKRRKVEEKKRIGEAIFLPARSGRVEKGDLLGVINVYYIATENFSVGRREKDEVLAKVVDERGRKEFRIKPFAYRRKTIARWEPIVAAENRKVRKGEVEEIAIEPISLEENTIVYPLYVMRNAFGSVVDVVEERPRRVEERREIIKAVFLPVFDGEIRKGQLLGVMNVYSIEVQPYEVIWRWLEEWQGEFRRLFAEVVG
;
A
#
# COMPACT_ATOMS: atom_id res chain seq x y z
N MET A 1 -11.92 -5.08 -21.96
CA MET A 1 -12.48 -5.62 -20.71
C MET A 1 -13.70 -6.42 -21.12
N GLU A 2 -13.83 -7.64 -20.64
CA GLU A 2 -14.96 -8.53 -20.94
C GLU A 2 -15.90 -8.62 -19.74
N GLU A 3 -17.15 -9.02 -20.00
CA GLU A 3 -18.13 -9.24 -18.94
C GLU A 3 -17.61 -10.30 -17.95
N GLY A 4 -17.73 -10.00 -16.65
CA GLY A 4 -17.25 -10.86 -15.58
C GLY A 4 -15.78 -10.70 -15.20
N ASP A 5 -14.99 -9.88 -15.91
CA ASP A 5 -13.60 -9.57 -15.52
C ASP A 5 -13.54 -8.90 -14.13
N ILE A 6 -12.68 -9.40 -13.25
CA ILE A 6 -12.43 -8.79 -11.93
C ILE A 6 -11.67 -7.48 -12.14
N VAL A 7 -12.32 -6.35 -11.87
CA VAL A 7 -11.72 -5.01 -11.99
C VAL A 7 -10.98 -4.54 -10.73
N GLY A 8 -11.22 -5.19 -9.58
CA GLY A 8 -10.60 -4.85 -8.31
C GLY A 8 -11.17 -5.65 -7.14
N ILE A 9 -10.55 -5.49 -5.98
CA ILE A 9 -10.99 -6.12 -4.72
C ILE A 9 -11.23 -5.00 -3.70
N LEU A 10 -12.46 -4.90 -3.19
CA LEU A 10 -12.78 -3.99 -2.10
C LEU A 10 -12.40 -4.63 -0.77
N LYS A 11 -11.38 -4.07 -0.11
CA LYS A 11 -10.99 -4.47 1.25
C LYS A 11 -11.81 -3.70 2.28
N VAL A 12 -12.61 -4.42 3.05
CA VAL A 12 -13.44 -3.85 4.13
C VAL A 12 -12.82 -4.17 5.48
N PHE A 13 -12.62 -3.15 6.31
CA PHE A 13 -12.17 -3.31 7.69
C PHE A 13 -13.35 -3.08 8.63
N PHE A 14 -13.57 -4.02 9.55
CA PHE A 14 -14.54 -3.82 10.62
C PHE A 14 -13.90 -2.97 11.72
N VAL A 15 -14.39 -1.75 11.87
CA VAL A 15 -13.94 -0.82 12.90
C VAL A 15 -14.86 -0.93 14.10
N ARG A 16 -14.37 -1.46 15.22
CA ARG A 16 -15.12 -1.46 16.48
C ARG A 16 -15.04 -0.07 17.09
N THR A 17 -16.14 0.65 17.11
CA THR A 17 -16.25 1.99 17.72
C THR A 17 -16.31 1.88 19.25
N GLY A 18 -15.20 1.48 19.89
CA GLY A 18 -14.95 1.59 21.34
C GLY A 18 -16.12 1.30 22.29
N ALA A 19 -16.25 2.13 23.33
CA ALA A 19 -17.26 2.01 24.40
C ALA A 19 -18.71 2.13 23.89
N ILE A 20 -18.94 2.84 22.78
CA ILE A 20 -20.26 3.00 22.15
C ILE A 20 -20.74 1.67 21.56
N GLY A 21 -19.84 0.87 20.95
CA GLY A 21 -20.17 -0.46 20.46
C GLY A 21 -20.53 -1.46 21.57
N LYS A 22 -19.93 -1.33 22.76
CA LYS A 22 -20.32 -2.09 23.96
C LYS A 22 -21.70 -1.69 24.49
N ARG A 23 -22.05 -0.40 24.41
CA ARG A 23 -23.33 0.14 24.89
C ARG A 23 -24.50 -0.11 23.92
N LEU A 24 -24.20 -0.21 22.62
CA LEU A 24 -25.17 -0.50 21.55
C LEU A 24 -25.32 -2.00 21.25
N GLY A 25 -24.64 -2.87 21.98
CA GLY A 25 -24.84 -4.32 21.89
C GLY A 25 -24.31 -4.99 20.62
N PHE A 26 -23.45 -4.33 19.82
CA PHE A 26 -22.85 -4.94 18.63
C PHE A 26 -21.98 -6.14 19.02
N LYS A 27 -22.43 -7.34 18.65
CA LYS A 27 -21.71 -8.60 18.84
C LYS A 27 -20.89 -8.89 17.58
N ALA A 28 -19.76 -9.58 17.72
CA ALA A 28 -18.95 -10.01 16.57
C ALA A 28 -19.76 -10.84 15.55
N GLY A 29 -20.82 -11.53 16.00
CA GLY A 29 -21.76 -12.29 15.16
C GLY A 29 -22.72 -11.45 14.31
N ASP A 30 -22.74 -10.12 14.46
CA ASP A 30 -23.56 -9.25 13.60
C ASP A 30 -22.93 -9.03 12.21
N ILE A 31 -21.65 -9.43 12.05
CA ILE A 31 -20.95 -9.41 10.77
C ILE A 31 -21.43 -10.60 9.94
N ARG A 32 -22.47 -10.41 9.14
CA ARG A 32 -22.87 -11.37 8.11
C ARG A 32 -21.88 -11.32 6.95
N ILE A 33 -20.91 -12.23 6.95
CA ILE A 33 -20.07 -12.46 5.79
C ILE A 33 -20.96 -13.04 4.69
N ARG A 34 -21.00 -12.38 3.52
CA ARG A 34 -21.75 -12.89 2.37
C ARG A 34 -21.06 -14.16 1.88
N GLU A 35 -21.74 -15.30 1.98
CA GLU A 35 -21.24 -16.59 1.46
C GLU A 35 -21.49 -16.79 -0.04
N GLU A 36 -22.01 -15.77 -0.71
CA GLU A 36 -22.36 -15.82 -2.13
C GLU A 36 -21.15 -16.22 -2.98
N ILE A 37 -21.32 -17.29 -3.75
CA ILE A 37 -20.34 -17.72 -4.73
C ILE A 37 -20.53 -16.85 -5.97
N VAL A 38 -19.52 -16.06 -6.27
CA VAL A 38 -19.44 -15.23 -7.45
C VAL A 38 -18.64 -15.97 -8.52
N GLN A 39 -19.18 -16.01 -9.73
CA GLN A 39 -18.42 -16.40 -10.91
C GLN A 39 -17.78 -15.15 -11.50
N ALA A 40 -16.47 -15.19 -11.71
CA ALA A 40 -15.74 -14.08 -12.29
C ALA A 40 -14.56 -14.59 -13.11
N ASN A 41 -14.05 -13.75 -14.02
CA ASN A 41 -12.84 -14.04 -14.76
C ASN A 41 -11.65 -13.47 -14.02
N LEU A 42 -10.73 -14.35 -13.62
CA LEU A 42 -9.39 -13.95 -13.22
C LEU A 42 -8.60 -13.63 -14.48
N THR A 43 -8.09 -12.41 -14.58
CA THR A 43 -7.36 -11.93 -15.76
C THR A 43 -5.89 -11.65 -15.43
N TRP A 44 -4.99 -12.02 -16.33
CA TRP A 44 -3.57 -11.63 -16.24
C TRP A 44 -3.00 -11.39 -17.64
N LYS A 45 -1.83 -10.74 -17.69
CA LYS A 45 -1.09 -10.56 -18.94
C LYS A 45 0.06 -11.55 -18.99
N GLU A 46 0.20 -12.25 -20.11
CA GLU A 46 1.25 -13.23 -20.38
C GLU A 46 1.63 -13.12 -21.86
N ASP A 47 2.92 -12.94 -22.16
CA ASP A 47 3.44 -12.79 -23.53
C ASP A 47 2.75 -11.72 -24.38
N GLY A 48 2.32 -10.63 -23.76
CA GLY A 48 1.61 -9.54 -24.45
C GLY A 48 0.10 -9.73 -24.52
N GLU A 49 -0.39 -10.95 -24.32
CA GLU A 49 -1.80 -11.32 -24.41
C GLU A 49 -2.50 -11.25 -23.06
N ILE A 50 -3.81 -10.94 -23.08
CA ILE A 50 -4.66 -11.05 -21.90
C ILE A 50 -5.17 -12.49 -21.81
N ARG A 51 -4.74 -13.19 -20.77
CA ARG A 51 -5.25 -14.51 -20.40
C ARG A 51 -6.42 -14.35 -19.43
N ARG A 52 -7.37 -15.29 -19.51
CA ARG A 52 -8.55 -15.34 -18.65
C ARG A 52 -8.83 -16.74 -18.16
N GLU A 53 -9.24 -16.85 -16.92
CA GLU A 53 -9.73 -18.08 -16.33
C GLU A 53 -11.00 -17.80 -15.55
N ARG A 54 -12.07 -18.51 -15.89
CA ARG A 54 -13.32 -18.44 -15.15
C ARG A 54 -13.14 -19.16 -13.83
N ILE A 55 -13.26 -18.42 -12.74
CA ILE A 55 -13.15 -18.94 -11.38
C ILE A 55 -14.49 -18.85 -10.65
N LYS A 56 -14.68 -19.75 -9.69
CA LYS A 56 -15.69 -19.59 -8.64
C LYS A 56 -14.96 -19.06 -7.41
N THR A 57 -15.35 -17.89 -6.96
CA THR A 57 -14.80 -17.27 -5.74
C THR A 57 -15.93 -16.92 -4.78
N ARG A 58 -15.59 -16.74 -3.51
CA ARG A 58 -16.52 -16.31 -2.46
C ARG A 58 -15.89 -15.17 -1.69
N PHE A 59 -16.66 -14.52 -0.83
CA PHE A 59 -16.06 -13.57 0.11
C PHE A 59 -14.97 -14.26 0.93
N PHE A 60 -13.79 -13.64 0.97
CA PHE A 60 -12.63 -14.16 1.68
C PHE A 60 -12.34 -13.27 2.88
N GLY A 61 -12.65 -13.77 4.08
CA GLY A 61 -12.26 -13.16 5.34
C GLY A 61 -10.87 -13.63 5.77
N TYR A 62 -10.07 -12.73 6.32
CA TYR A 62 -8.80 -13.07 6.94
C TYR A 62 -8.52 -12.17 8.14
N PHE A 63 -7.73 -12.68 9.08
CA PHE A 63 -7.19 -11.88 10.16
C PHE A 63 -5.85 -11.32 9.72
N ARG A 64 -5.67 -10.00 9.78
CA ARG A 64 -4.38 -9.37 9.47
C ARG A 64 -3.63 -9.10 10.76
N SER A 65 -2.35 -9.50 10.81
CA SER A 65 -1.49 -9.12 11.90
C SER A 65 -1.26 -7.60 11.93
N HIS A 66 -0.73 -7.12 13.04
CA HIS A 66 -0.17 -5.78 13.13
C HIS A 66 1.33 -5.76 12.87
N VAL A 67 1.90 -6.90 12.46
CA VAL A 67 3.31 -7.11 12.20
C VAL A 67 3.54 -7.01 10.70
N ALA A 68 4.54 -6.24 10.31
CA ALA A 68 4.91 -6.10 8.91
C ALA A 68 6.40 -5.87 8.74
N GLU A 69 6.87 -6.05 7.52
CA GLU A 69 8.19 -5.63 7.09
C GLU A 69 8.09 -4.66 5.90
N TRP A 70 9.16 -3.93 5.65
CA TRP A 70 9.30 -3.13 4.43
C TRP A 70 10.10 -3.87 3.38
N GLU A 71 9.60 -3.83 2.15
CA GLU A 71 10.33 -4.25 0.95
C GLU A 71 10.56 -3.04 0.06
N PRO A 72 11.82 -2.61 -0.13
CA PRO A 72 12.19 -1.62 -1.13
C PRO A 72 11.87 -2.11 -2.53
N VAL A 73 11.20 -1.27 -3.33
CA VAL A 73 10.90 -1.55 -4.73
C VAL A 73 11.93 -0.85 -5.60
N ILE A 74 12.87 -1.62 -6.16
CA ILE A 74 14.07 -1.10 -6.82
C ILE A 74 14.01 -1.40 -8.31
N ALA A 75 14.19 -0.38 -9.15
CA ALA A 75 14.21 -0.53 -10.60
C ALA A 75 15.32 -1.50 -11.06
N ALA A 76 14.96 -2.48 -11.91
CA ALA A 76 15.90 -3.39 -12.55
C ALA A 76 16.26 -2.98 -13.99
N GLU A 77 15.57 -1.97 -14.52
CA GLU A 77 15.82 -1.37 -15.84
C GLU A 77 15.90 0.15 -15.76
N SER A 78 16.42 0.77 -16.81
CA SER A 78 16.36 2.22 -17.00
C SER A 78 15.35 2.53 -18.10
N VAL A 79 14.39 3.40 -17.83
CA VAL A 79 13.27 3.69 -18.74
C VAL A 79 12.86 5.16 -18.61
N ASP A 80 12.50 5.77 -19.74
CA ASP A 80 11.91 7.10 -19.75
C ASP A 80 10.41 6.99 -19.42
N VAL A 81 9.96 7.89 -18.55
CA VAL A 81 8.58 7.94 -18.07
C VAL A 81 7.98 9.30 -18.39
N GLU A 82 6.70 9.32 -18.73
CA GLU A 82 5.97 10.54 -19.08
C GLU A 82 4.94 10.90 -18.00
N ARG A 83 4.83 12.19 -17.70
CA ARG A 83 3.88 12.71 -16.72
C ARG A 83 2.46 12.25 -17.03
N GLY A 84 1.78 11.66 -16.04
CA GLY A 84 0.40 11.18 -16.16
C GLY A 84 0.25 9.83 -16.86
N GLU A 85 1.28 9.34 -17.55
CA GLU A 85 1.24 8.02 -18.17
C GLU A 85 1.69 6.94 -17.18
N VAL A 86 0.81 5.99 -16.89
CA VAL A 86 1.12 4.88 -15.99
C VAL A 86 2.23 4.02 -16.60
N ALA A 87 3.40 4.01 -15.96
CA ALA A 87 4.55 3.23 -16.38
C ALA A 87 4.58 1.87 -15.67
N ARG A 88 4.90 0.82 -16.43
CA ARG A 88 5.20 -0.52 -15.89
C ARG A 88 6.71 -0.73 -15.95
N ILE A 89 7.35 -0.80 -14.80
CA ILE A 89 8.81 -0.82 -14.67
C ILE A 89 9.26 -2.15 -14.08
N LYS A 90 10.19 -2.86 -14.71
CA LYS A 90 10.83 -4.05 -14.15
C LYS A 90 11.58 -3.68 -12.89
N ILE A 91 11.43 -4.51 -11.86
CA ILE A 91 12.09 -4.33 -10.57
C ILE A 91 12.97 -5.53 -10.25
N LYS A 92 13.87 -5.35 -9.28
CA LYS A 92 14.53 -6.49 -8.62
C LYS A 92 13.43 -7.36 -8.02
N GLU A 93 13.45 -8.66 -8.33
CA GLU A 93 12.37 -9.57 -7.92
C GLU A 93 12.20 -9.58 -6.40
N ILE A 94 10.95 -9.45 -5.94
CA ILE A 94 10.58 -9.58 -4.53
C ILE A 94 9.81 -10.89 -4.38
N THR A 95 10.32 -11.78 -3.52
CA THR A 95 9.61 -13.00 -3.14
C THR A 95 8.82 -12.76 -1.87
N LEU A 96 7.49 -12.86 -1.99
CA LEU A 96 6.56 -12.77 -0.86
C LEU A 96 6.23 -14.19 -0.37
N PRO A 97 6.27 -14.46 0.95
CA PRO A 97 5.87 -15.74 1.47
C PRO A 97 4.34 -15.91 1.38
N GLU A 98 3.91 -17.13 1.63
CA GLU A 98 2.50 -17.48 1.81
C GLU A 98 1.89 -16.64 2.92
N TYR A 99 0.58 -16.46 2.87
CA TYR A 99 -0.19 -15.72 3.87
C TYR A 99 0.29 -14.29 4.07
N THR A 100 0.64 -13.61 2.98
CA THR A 100 0.96 -12.18 3.00
C THR A 100 0.07 -11.37 2.07
N VAL A 101 -0.16 -10.12 2.48
CA VAL A 101 -0.77 -9.07 1.67
C VAL A 101 0.11 -7.84 1.72
N ILE A 102 0.11 -7.08 0.64
CA ILE A 102 0.97 -5.91 0.51
C ILE A 102 0.17 -4.61 0.41
N THR A 103 0.80 -3.50 0.75
CA THR A 103 0.27 -2.16 0.48
C THR A 103 1.44 -1.21 0.28
N PRO A 104 1.52 -0.46 -0.82
CA PRO A 104 2.51 0.60 -1.00
C PRO A 104 2.51 1.57 0.19
N LEU A 105 3.69 2.00 0.61
CA LEU A 105 3.84 3.09 1.57
C LEU A 105 3.41 4.37 0.87
N PHE A 106 2.42 5.05 1.44
CA PHE A 106 1.83 6.27 0.89
C PHE A 106 2.63 7.50 1.29
N ILE A 107 3.93 7.46 1.00
CA ILE A 107 4.83 8.60 1.05
C ILE A 107 5.77 8.43 -0.13
N ARG A 108 5.75 9.37 -1.05
CA ARG A 108 6.54 9.31 -2.27
C ARG A 108 8.04 9.18 -1.97
N ARG A 109 8.70 8.21 -2.62
CA ARG A 109 10.15 7.96 -2.47
C ARG A 109 10.99 8.22 -3.73
N HIS A 110 10.36 8.64 -4.83
CA HIS A 110 11.04 8.93 -6.08
C HIS A 110 10.64 10.30 -6.63
N ALA A 111 11.60 11.15 -7.02
CA ALA A 111 11.36 12.52 -7.46
C ALA A 111 10.38 12.64 -8.64
N LEU A 112 10.37 11.65 -9.54
CA LEU A 112 9.53 11.68 -10.75
C LEU A 112 8.08 11.28 -10.51
N GLY A 113 7.74 10.58 -9.42
CA GLY A 113 6.41 10.00 -9.28
C GLY A 113 6.25 9.01 -8.15
N SER A 114 5.11 8.33 -8.16
CA SER A 114 4.63 7.50 -7.05
C SER A 114 4.50 6.02 -7.44
N LEU A 115 4.91 5.14 -6.54
CA LEU A 115 4.62 3.71 -6.63
C LEU A 115 3.13 3.48 -6.32
N ILE A 116 2.37 3.04 -7.31
CA ILE A 116 0.93 2.81 -7.19
C ILE A 116 0.62 1.37 -6.79
N ASP A 117 1.31 0.41 -7.41
CA ASP A 117 1.13 -1.01 -7.13
C ASP A 117 2.36 -1.80 -7.62
N VAL A 118 2.37 -3.10 -7.37
CA VAL A 118 3.36 -4.03 -7.91
C VAL A 118 2.68 -5.20 -8.58
N VAL A 119 3.37 -5.80 -9.54
CA VAL A 119 2.79 -6.80 -10.43
C VAL A 119 3.51 -8.13 -10.27
N GLN A 120 2.71 -9.16 -10.00
CA GLN A 120 3.16 -10.54 -10.11
C GLN A 120 3.20 -10.94 -11.59
N GLN A 121 4.26 -11.63 -12.00
CA GLN A 121 4.34 -12.22 -13.33
C GLN A 121 3.40 -13.43 -13.45
N GLY A 122 2.82 -13.62 -14.64
CA GLY A 122 1.92 -14.73 -14.96
C GLY A 122 0.62 -14.74 -14.16
N LYS A 123 0.02 -15.94 -14.06
CA LYS A 123 -1.24 -16.17 -13.35
C LYS A 123 -1.16 -15.75 -11.90
N ARG A 124 -2.12 -14.94 -11.44
CA ARG A 124 -2.22 -14.45 -10.06
C ARG A 124 -2.34 -15.62 -9.08
N ARG A 125 -1.54 -15.56 -8.01
CA ARG A 125 -1.49 -16.57 -6.95
C ARG A 125 -2.45 -16.23 -5.83
N LYS A 126 -3.00 -17.25 -5.18
CA LYS A 126 -3.80 -17.07 -3.96
C LYS A 126 -2.92 -16.63 -2.80
N VAL A 127 -3.51 -16.21 -1.69
CA VAL A 127 -2.73 -15.73 -0.53
C VAL A 127 -1.90 -16.84 0.08
N GLU A 128 -2.39 -18.08 0.05
CA GLU A 128 -1.76 -19.30 0.56
C GLU A 128 -0.55 -19.75 -0.25
N GLU A 129 -0.27 -19.15 -1.40
CA GLU A 129 0.87 -19.48 -2.26
C GLU A 129 1.97 -18.41 -2.17
N LYS A 130 3.23 -18.81 -2.36
CA LYS A 130 4.34 -17.85 -2.54
C LYS A 130 4.13 -17.01 -3.81
N LYS A 131 4.56 -15.76 -3.78
CA LYS A 131 4.37 -14.81 -4.89
C LYS A 131 5.72 -14.23 -5.30
N ARG A 132 5.94 -14.09 -6.61
CA ARG A 132 7.12 -13.41 -7.17
C ARG A 132 6.67 -12.15 -7.87
N ILE A 133 7.12 -11.02 -7.36
CA ILE A 133 6.79 -9.70 -7.87
C ILE A 133 7.98 -9.21 -8.69
N GLY A 134 7.75 -8.94 -9.98
CA GLY A 134 8.81 -8.62 -10.93
C GLY A 134 8.69 -7.24 -11.56
N GLU A 135 7.57 -6.55 -11.38
CA GLU A 135 7.35 -5.22 -11.95
C GLU A 135 6.60 -4.31 -10.96
N ALA A 136 6.74 -3.00 -11.16
CA ALA A 136 6.03 -1.96 -10.45
C ALA A 136 5.11 -1.19 -11.40
N ILE A 137 3.96 -0.76 -10.88
CA ILE A 137 3.12 0.25 -11.51
C ILE A 137 3.50 1.60 -10.90
N PHE A 138 4.02 2.49 -11.73
CA PHE A 138 4.54 3.79 -11.35
C PHE A 138 3.75 4.89 -12.04
N LEU A 139 3.32 5.90 -11.30
CA LEU A 139 2.60 7.06 -11.82
C LEU A 139 3.50 8.31 -11.76
N PRO A 140 4.05 8.75 -12.90
CA PRO A 140 4.90 9.93 -12.95
C PRO A 140 4.09 11.20 -12.74
N ALA A 141 4.52 12.02 -11.79
CA ALA A 141 4.10 13.41 -11.65
C ALA A 141 4.96 14.35 -12.51
N ARG A 142 6.13 13.89 -12.96
CA ARG A 142 7.07 14.60 -13.83
C ARG A 142 7.65 13.62 -14.85
N SER A 143 7.82 14.06 -16.09
CA SER A 143 8.56 13.28 -17.09
C SER A 143 10.05 13.23 -16.77
N GLY A 144 10.72 12.17 -17.19
CA GLY A 144 12.16 12.01 -17.00
C GLY A 144 12.58 10.56 -17.08
N ARG A 145 13.82 10.29 -16.65
CA ARG A 145 14.40 8.95 -16.71
C ARG A 145 14.50 8.30 -15.34
N VAL A 146 13.86 7.14 -15.18
CA VAL A 146 14.14 6.20 -14.09
C VAL A 146 15.38 5.41 -14.47
N GLU A 147 16.35 5.30 -13.55
CA GLU A 147 17.55 4.50 -13.77
C GLU A 147 17.48 3.17 -13.01
N LYS A 148 18.14 2.15 -13.58
CA LYS A 148 18.40 0.90 -12.86
C LYS A 148 19.06 1.19 -11.50
N GLY A 149 18.50 0.61 -10.45
CA GLY A 149 18.91 0.82 -9.07
C GLY A 149 18.16 1.93 -8.33
N ASP A 150 17.33 2.73 -9.01
CA ASP A 150 16.50 3.75 -8.37
C ASP A 150 15.43 3.11 -7.46
N LEU A 151 15.23 3.70 -6.28
CA LEU A 151 14.16 3.35 -5.36
C LEU A 151 12.85 3.96 -5.85
N LEU A 152 11.95 3.14 -6.39
CA LEU A 152 10.65 3.58 -6.87
C LEU A 152 9.67 3.85 -5.73
N GLY A 153 9.81 3.09 -4.64
CA GLY A 153 8.90 3.12 -3.49
C GLY A 153 9.24 2.03 -2.48
N VAL A 154 8.37 1.89 -1.49
CA VAL A 154 8.45 0.85 -0.47
C VAL A 154 7.08 0.21 -0.36
N ILE A 155 6.99 -1.11 -0.25
CA ILE A 155 5.75 -1.81 0.09
C ILE A 155 5.81 -2.32 1.54
N ASN A 156 4.66 -2.26 2.20
CA ASN A 156 4.43 -2.89 3.48
C ASN A 156 3.97 -4.32 3.24
N VAL A 157 4.68 -5.31 3.77
CA VAL A 157 4.26 -6.72 3.71
C VAL A 157 3.67 -7.10 5.05
N TYR A 158 2.35 -7.33 5.08
CA TYR A 158 1.61 -7.77 6.25
C TYR A 158 1.36 -9.28 6.20
N TYR A 159 1.44 -9.92 7.35
CA TYR A 159 1.07 -11.32 7.50
C TYR A 159 -0.44 -11.42 7.80
N ILE A 160 -1.07 -12.42 7.22
CA ILE A 160 -2.50 -12.70 7.39
C ILE A 160 -2.68 -14.14 7.86
N ALA A 161 -3.78 -14.43 8.53
CA ALA A 161 -4.11 -15.75 9.00
C ALA A 161 -5.46 -16.18 8.42
N THR A 162 -5.45 -17.41 7.93
CA THR A 162 -6.63 -18.21 7.59
C THR A 162 -6.61 -19.48 8.45
N GLU A 163 -7.47 -20.44 8.17
CA GLU A 163 -7.56 -21.72 8.91
C GLU A 163 -6.20 -22.43 9.08
N ASN A 164 -5.34 -22.44 8.06
CA ASN A 164 -4.08 -23.20 8.03
C ASN A 164 -2.82 -22.32 8.11
N PHE A 165 -2.88 -21.23 8.88
CA PHE A 165 -1.77 -20.28 8.97
C PHE A 165 -0.54 -20.84 9.67
N SER A 166 0.61 -20.73 9.00
CA SER A 166 1.93 -20.94 9.56
C SER A 166 2.91 -19.96 8.96
N VAL A 167 3.82 -19.44 9.78
CA VAL A 167 4.91 -18.57 9.32
C VAL A 167 6.20 -19.34 9.23
N GLY A 168 6.81 -19.35 8.05
CA GLY A 168 8.18 -19.83 7.87
C GLY A 168 9.19 -18.70 8.13
N ARG A 169 10.22 -18.99 8.93
CA ARG A 169 11.35 -18.08 9.14
C ARG A 169 12.09 -17.85 7.81
N ARG A 170 12.48 -16.60 7.56
CA ARG A 170 13.32 -16.22 6.41
C ARG A 170 14.41 -15.24 6.84
N GLU A 171 15.47 -15.24 6.08
CA GLU A 171 16.52 -14.24 6.21
C GLU A 171 16.34 -13.18 5.13
N LYS A 172 16.83 -11.97 5.40
CA LYS A 172 16.83 -10.88 4.45
C LYS A 172 18.18 -10.20 4.51
N ASP A 173 18.71 -9.92 3.33
CA ASP A 173 19.95 -9.18 3.19
C ASP A 173 19.70 -7.68 3.13
N GLU A 174 20.75 -6.91 3.43
CA GLU A 174 20.76 -5.48 3.12
C GLU A 174 20.69 -5.28 1.60
N VAL A 175 19.91 -4.30 1.16
CA VAL A 175 19.78 -3.98 -0.26
C VAL A 175 20.35 -2.60 -0.57
N LEU A 176 21.00 -2.49 -1.73
CA LEU A 176 21.49 -1.23 -2.27
C LEU A 176 20.45 -0.61 -3.18
N ALA A 177 20.09 0.65 -2.91
CA ALA A 177 19.15 1.43 -3.70
C ALA A 177 19.61 2.89 -3.81
N LYS A 178 19.28 3.54 -4.93
CA LYS A 178 19.47 4.98 -5.11
C LYS A 178 18.19 5.69 -4.71
N VAL A 179 18.23 6.49 -3.65
CA VAL A 179 17.14 7.42 -3.33
C VAL A 179 17.23 8.59 -4.29
N VAL A 180 16.10 8.91 -4.92
CA VAL A 180 16.01 9.96 -5.94
C VAL A 180 15.09 11.06 -5.42
N ASP A 181 15.65 12.23 -5.18
CA ASP A 181 14.92 13.45 -4.82
C ASP A 181 15.27 14.61 -5.76
N GLU A 182 14.77 15.81 -5.48
CA GLU A 182 15.03 17.00 -6.31
C GLU A 182 16.51 17.41 -6.35
N ARG A 183 17.35 16.89 -5.45
CA ARG A 183 18.80 17.16 -5.37
C ARG A 183 19.62 16.14 -6.14
N GLY A 184 18.98 15.08 -6.63
CA GLY A 184 19.60 14.06 -7.47
C GLY A 184 19.49 12.65 -6.89
N ARG A 185 20.45 11.81 -7.26
CA ARG A 185 20.51 10.39 -6.88
C ARG A 185 21.58 10.17 -5.83
N LYS A 186 21.22 9.52 -4.73
CA LYS A 186 22.18 9.13 -3.69
C LYS A 186 22.00 7.67 -3.33
N GLU A 187 23.09 6.93 -3.29
CA GLU A 187 23.09 5.52 -2.94
C GLU A 187 22.96 5.33 -1.42
N PHE A 188 22.13 4.37 -1.01
CA PHE A 188 21.91 3.97 0.37
C PHE A 188 21.88 2.45 0.50
N ARG A 189 22.46 1.95 1.59
CA ARG A 189 22.22 0.59 2.07
C ARG A 189 21.01 0.60 2.98
N ILE A 190 20.00 -0.19 2.62
CA ILE A 190 18.76 -0.34 3.36
C ILE A 190 18.82 -1.68 4.08
N LYS A 191 18.87 -1.64 5.41
CA LYS A 191 18.76 -2.83 6.24
C LYS A 191 17.30 -3.28 6.30
N PRO A 192 17.02 -4.59 6.31
CA PRO A 192 15.68 -5.06 6.61
C PRO A 192 15.33 -4.72 8.06
N PHE A 193 14.07 -4.40 8.30
CA PHE A 193 13.55 -4.24 9.65
C PHE A 193 12.09 -4.64 9.71
N ALA A 194 11.69 -4.98 10.92
CA ALA A 194 10.33 -5.31 11.27
C ALA A 194 9.67 -4.10 11.91
N TYR A 195 8.37 -3.97 11.73
CA TYR A 195 7.60 -3.05 12.55
C TYR A 195 6.28 -3.64 13.00
N ARG A 196 5.84 -3.18 14.18
CA ARG A 196 4.53 -3.49 14.73
C ARG A 196 3.70 -2.23 14.84
N ARG A 197 2.57 -2.21 14.14
CA ARG A 197 1.64 -1.07 14.09
C ARG A 197 0.71 -1.08 15.30
N LYS A 198 0.40 0.09 15.84
CA LYS A 198 -0.69 0.22 16.83
C LYS A 198 -2.05 -0.02 16.15
N THR A 199 -3.05 -0.39 16.96
CA THR A 199 -4.41 -0.69 16.48
C THR A 199 -5.23 0.56 16.19
N ILE A 200 -4.87 1.67 16.82
CA ILE A 200 -5.52 2.96 16.69
C ILE A 200 -4.75 3.80 15.67
N ALA A 201 -5.48 4.44 14.78
CA ALA A 201 -4.98 5.51 13.91
C ALA A 201 -5.70 6.82 14.23
N ARG A 202 -5.03 7.93 13.92
CA ARG A 202 -5.71 9.22 13.73
C ARG A 202 -5.95 9.48 12.25
N TRP A 203 -6.98 10.25 11.95
CA TRP A 203 -7.24 10.74 10.61
C TRP A 203 -6.69 12.14 10.46
N GLU A 204 -5.92 12.35 9.41
CA GLU A 204 -5.39 13.64 9.00
C GLU A 204 -6.10 14.05 7.69
N PRO A 205 -6.86 15.15 7.68
CA PRO A 205 -7.40 15.70 6.46
C PRO A 205 -6.27 16.30 5.61
N ILE A 206 -6.31 16.05 4.30
CA ILE A 206 -5.38 16.63 3.35
C ILE A 206 -6.09 17.82 2.70
N VAL A 207 -5.71 19.04 3.12
CA VAL A 207 -6.38 20.29 2.73
C VAL A 207 -5.48 21.09 1.78
N ALA A 208 -6.03 21.55 0.66
CA ALA A 208 -5.27 22.36 -0.29
C ALA A 208 -4.82 23.70 0.32
N ALA A 209 -3.53 24.03 0.23
CA ALA A 209 -2.99 25.32 0.65
C ALA A 209 -2.94 26.35 -0.50
N GLU A 210 -3.23 25.93 -1.72
CA GLU A 210 -3.22 26.77 -2.92
C GLU A 210 -4.48 26.59 -3.78
N ASN A 211 -4.71 27.54 -4.69
CA ASN A 211 -5.66 27.38 -5.79
C ASN A 211 -4.93 26.72 -6.97
N ARG A 212 -5.52 25.70 -7.58
CA ARG A 212 -4.94 24.95 -8.69
C ARG A 212 -5.99 24.59 -9.72
N LYS A 213 -5.78 25.00 -10.97
CA LYS A 213 -6.53 24.45 -12.11
C LYS A 213 -6.01 23.04 -12.39
N VAL A 214 -6.93 22.11 -12.58
CA VAL A 214 -6.60 20.71 -12.83
C VAL A 214 -7.25 20.25 -14.13
N ARG A 215 -6.57 19.36 -14.84
CA ARG A 215 -7.10 18.70 -16.04
C ARG A 215 -7.14 17.20 -15.85
N LYS A 216 -8.18 16.58 -16.36
CA LYS A 216 -8.37 15.13 -16.34
C LYS A 216 -7.13 14.41 -16.88
N GLY A 217 -6.60 13.49 -16.08
CA GLY A 217 -5.43 12.66 -16.42
C GLY A 217 -4.07 13.33 -16.18
N GLU A 218 -4.01 14.65 -15.99
CA GLU A 218 -2.75 15.33 -15.68
C GLU A 218 -2.47 15.26 -14.18
N VAL A 219 -1.49 14.44 -13.78
CA VAL A 219 -1.10 14.28 -12.37
C VAL A 219 -0.51 15.59 -11.84
N GLU A 220 -1.09 16.11 -10.76
CA GLU A 220 -0.71 17.38 -10.15
C GLU A 220 -0.05 17.17 -8.78
N GLU A 221 0.94 17.99 -8.49
CA GLU A 221 1.46 18.15 -7.13
C GLU A 221 0.83 19.40 -6.54
N ILE A 222 -0.02 19.22 -5.54
CA ILE A 222 -0.77 20.32 -4.93
C ILE A 222 -0.18 20.59 -3.56
N ALA A 223 0.19 21.83 -3.29
CA ALA A 223 0.58 22.27 -1.95
C ALA A 223 -0.58 22.09 -0.98
N ILE A 224 -0.30 21.54 0.19
CA ILE A 224 -1.30 21.31 1.23
C ILE A 224 -0.97 22.05 2.51
N GLU A 225 -1.95 22.20 3.40
CA GLU A 225 -1.67 22.59 4.78
C GLU A 225 -0.72 21.55 5.39
N PRO A 226 0.44 21.96 5.93
CA PRO A 226 1.45 21.01 6.40
C PRO A 226 0.92 20.06 7.47
N ILE A 227 1.24 18.77 7.33
CA ILE A 227 0.85 17.74 8.29
C ILE A 227 2.11 17.22 8.97
N SER A 228 2.23 17.45 10.28
CA SER A 228 3.34 16.95 11.10
C SER A 228 3.17 15.47 11.42
N LEU A 229 4.21 14.70 11.13
CA LEU A 229 4.32 13.29 11.47
C LEU A 229 5.41 13.13 12.53
N GLU A 230 5.01 12.65 13.71
CA GLU A 230 5.94 12.27 14.77
C GLU A 230 6.87 11.12 14.32
N GLU A 231 7.97 10.93 15.05
CA GLU A 231 8.84 9.76 14.89
C GLU A 231 8.02 8.46 14.96
N ASN A 232 8.46 7.45 14.22
CA ASN A 232 7.87 6.12 14.22
C ASN A 232 6.38 6.12 13.86
N THR A 233 6.01 6.88 12.82
CA THR A 233 4.65 6.88 12.27
C THR A 233 4.62 6.49 10.79
N ILE A 234 3.60 5.74 10.40
CA ILE A 234 3.35 5.39 9.00
C ILE A 234 1.98 5.87 8.60
N VAL A 235 1.81 6.08 7.30
CA VAL A 235 0.59 6.63 6.75
C VAL A 235 -0.07 5.65 5.79
N TYR A 236 -1.40 5.63 5.84
CA TYR A 236 -2.24 4.89 4.91
C TYR A 236 -3.32 5.80 4.37
N PRO A 237 -3.52 5.87 3.05
CA PRO A 237 -4.59 6.67 2.50
C PRO A 237 -5.94 6.03 2.77
N LEU A 238 -6.97 6.88 2.79
CA LEU A 238 -8.33 6.42 2.54
C LEU A 238 -8.59 6.57 1.04
N TYR A 239 -8.53 5.45 0.31
CA TYR A 239 -8.80 5.36 -1.13
C TYR A 239 -10.30 5.48 -1.45
N VAL A 240 -10.86 6.62 -1.09
CA VAL A 240 -12.21 7.04 -1.47
C VAL A 240 -12.05 8.47 -1.99
N MET A 241 -12.48 8.71 -3.22
CA MET A 241 -12.48 10.05 -3.81
C MET A 241 -13.27 11.00 -2.90
N ARG A 242 -12.57 11.99 -2.32
CA ARG A 242 -13.17 12.99 -1.42
C ARG A 242 -13.35 14.34 -2.09
N ASN A 243 -12.53 14.63 -3.09
CA ASN A 243 -12.63 15.84 -3.88
C ASN A 243 -13.50 15.60 -5.12
N ALA A 244 -14.18 16.64 -5.61
CA ALA A 244 -15.05 16.53 -6.77
C ALA A 244 -14.30 16.26 -8.09
N PHE A 245 -13.02 16.62 -8.17
CA PHE A 245 -12.26 16.59 -9.42
C PHE A 245 -11.29 15.41 -9.55
N GLY A 246 -10.94 14.74 -8.45
CA GLY A 246 -9.93 13.69 -8.44
C GLY A 246 -9.64 13.08 -7.08
N SER A 247 -8.60 12.27 -7.02
CA SER A 247 -8.17 11.56 -5.81
C SER A 247 -6.69 11.82 -5.50
N VAL A 248 -6.37 11.88 -4.20
CA VAL A 248 -4.98 11.84 -3.75
C VAL A 248 -4.45 10.41 -3.93
N VAL A 249 -3.36 10.27 -4.67
CA VAL A 249 -2.71 8.98 -4.98
C VAL A 249 -1.46 8.73 -4.14
N ASP A 250 -0.84 9.79 -3.62
CA ASP A 250 0.32 9.74 -2.72
C ASP A 250 0.50 11.10 -2.02
N VAL A 251 1.44 11.17 -1.07
CA VAL A 251 1.84 12.44 -0.44
C VAL A 251 3.36 12.61 -0.46
N VAL A 252 3.80 13.85 -0.31
CA VAL A 252 5.20 14.24 -0.47
C VAL A 252 5.68 14.95 0.79
N GLU A 253 6.80 14.45 1.31
CA GLU A 253 7.55 15.11 2.36
C GLU A 253 8.37 16.27 1.79
N GLU A 254 8.71 17.25 2.64
CA GLU A 254 9.65 18.31 2.26
C GLU A 254 10.98 17.73 1.72
N ARG A 255 11.43 16.65 2.35
CA ARG A 255 12.56 15.84 1.92
C ARG A 255 12.38 14.40 2.41
N PRO A 256 12.91 13.38 1.71
CA PRO A 256 12.90 12.02 2.22
C PRO A 256 13.64 11.95 3.56
N ARG A 257 12.98 11.44 4.59
CA ARG A 257 13.58 11.17 5.91
C ARG A 257 13.31 9.75 6.36
N ARG A 258 14.09 9.30 7.34
CA ARG A 258 13.83 8.01 7.98
C ARG A 258 12.58 8.09 8.85
N VAL A 259 11.98 6.93 9.13
CA VAL A 259 10.71 6.89 9.88
C VAL A 259 10.91 7.27 11.35
N GLU A 260 12.11 7.02 11.88
CA GLU A 260 12.56 7.38 13.22
C GLU A 260 12.76 8.89 13.37
N GLU A 261 12.64 9.67 12.30
CA GLU A 261 12.70 11.13 12.32
C GLU A 261 11.30 11.74 12.22
N ARG A 262 11.14 12.92 12.82
CA ARG A 262 9.99 13.79 12.53
C ARG A 262 9.98 14.17 11.06
N ARG A 263 8.80 14.10 10.47
CA ARG A 263 8.54 14.34 9.06
C ARG A 263 7.40 15.33 8.92
N GLU A 264 7.39 16.03 7.80
CA GLU A 264 6.32 16.96 7.46
C GLU A 264 5.88 16.69 6.03
N ILE A 265 4.58 16.48 5.86
CA ILE A 265 3.95 16.31 4.55
C ILE A 265 3.49 17.67 4.07
N ILE A 266 3.97 18.09 2.90
CA ILE A 266 3.75 19.45 2.38
C ILE A 266 3.02 19.48 1.03
N LYS A 267 2.96 18.35 0.32
CA LYS A 267 2.20 18.24 -0.93
C LYS A 267 1.41 16.94 -1.00
N ALA A 268 0.33 16.99 -1.76
CA ALA A 268 -0.42 15.84 -2.21
C ALA A 268 -0.16 15.59 -3.70
N VAL A 269 0.01 14.32 -4.06
CA VAL A 269 -0.01 13.89 -5.46
C VAL A 269 -1.46 13.62 -5.80
N PHE A 270 -2.02 14.38 -6.72
CA PHE A 270 -3.44 14.38 -7.04
C PHE A 270 -3.63 13.92 -8.49
N LEU A 271 -4.50 12.94 -8.70
CA LEU A 271 -4.92 12.49 -10.02
C LEU A 271 -6.32 13.00 -10.32
N PRO A 272 -6.47 14.02 -11.19
CA PRO A 272 -7.77 14.50 -11.62
C PRO A 272 -8.44 13.51 -12.57
N VAL A 273 -9.72 13.23 -12.33
CA VAL A 273 -10.60 12.47 -13.24
C VAL A 273 -11.59 13.37 -13.97
N PHE A 274 -11.69 14.64 -13.56
CA PHE A 274 -12.42 15.71 -14.23
C PHE A 274 -11.57 16.99 -14.29
N ASP A 275 -11.84 17.82 -15.28
CA ASP A 275 -11.29 19.18 -15.33
C ASP A 275 -11.95 20.05 -14.26
N GLY A 276 -11.21 21.02 -13.71
CA GLY A 276 -11.77 21.92 -12.71
C GLY A 276 -10.75 22.84 -12.06
N GLU A 277 -11.17 23.40 -10.94
CA GLU A 277 -10.34 24.26 -10.10
C GLU A 277 -10.48 23.85 -8.65
N ILE A 278 -9.37 23.40 -8.07
CA ILE A 278 -9.22 23.18 -6.65
C ILE A 278 -8.93 24.54 -6.01
N ARG A 279 -9.66 24.85 -4.94
CA ARG A 279 -9.47 26.09 -4.17
C ARG A 279 -8.77 25.79 -2.85
N LYS A 280 -7.98 26.75 -2.38
CA LYS A 280 -7.40 26.75 -1.04
C LYS A 280 -8.49 26.49 0.01
N GLY A 281 -8.18 25.64 0.99
CA GLY A 281 -9.10 25.20 2.05
C GLY A 281 -10.00 24.02 1.64
N GLN A 282 -9.98 23.56 0.38
CA GLN A 282 -10.76 22.39 -0.02
C GLN A 282 -10.08 21.09 0.42
N LEU A 283 -10.92 20.13 0.83
CA LEU A 283 -10.49 18.77 1.13
C LEU A 283 -10.08 18.05 -0.15
N LEU A 284 -8.86 17.51 -0.18
CA LEU A 284 -8.34 16.66 -1.26
C LEU A 284 -8.54 15.19 -0.92
N GLY A 285 -8.28 14.82 0.33
CA GLY A 285 -8.30 13.43 0.79
C GLY A 285 -8.19 13.32 2.30
N VAL A 286 -8.14 12.09 2.81
CA VAL A 286 -7.92 11.79 4.23
C VAL A 286 -6.90 10.67 4.34
N MET A 287 -6.00 10.80 5.31
CA MET A 287 -4.90 9.90 5.58
C MET A 287 -5.04 9.34 7.00
N ASN A 288 -4.86 8.04 7.17
CA ASN A 288 -4.65 7.45 8.49
C ASN A 288 -3.17 7.57 8.85
N VAL A 289 -2.90 8.00 10.08
CA VAL A 289 -1.55 7.97 10.67
C VAL A 289 -1.56 6.96 11.81
N TYR A 290 -0.65 6.00 11.73
CA TYR A 290 -0.44 4.98 12.75
C TYR A 290 0.93 5.14 13.38
N SER A 291 1.01 5.08 14.70
CA SER A 291 2.27 4.83 15.38
C SER A 291 2.73 3.39 15.16
N ILE A 292 4.02 3.21 15.03
CA ILE A 292 4.68 1.92 14.87
C ILE A 292 5.81 1.76 15.89
N GLU A 293 6.15 0.52 16.16
CA GLU A 293 7.37 0.13 16.86
C GLU A 293 8.29 -0.51 15.83
N VAL A 294 9.47 0.07 15.60
CA VAL A 294 10.49 -0.45 14.67
C VAL A 294 11.50 -1.28 15.44
N GLN A 295 11.85 -2.45 14.91
CA GLN A 295 12.83 -3.37 15.50
C GLN A 295 13.71 -3.99 14.40
N PRO A 296 14.90 -4.52 14.74
CA PRO A 296 15.68 -5.37 13.84
C PRO A 296 14.82 -6.49 13.24
N TYR A 297 15.15 -6.91 12.02
CA TYR A 297 14.32 -7.84 11.25
C TYR A 297 14.06 -9.16 11.99
N GLU A 298 15.04 -9.64 12.74
CA GLU A 298 15.01 -10.92 13.45
C GLU A 298 13.88 -10.97 14.49
N VAL A 299 13.45 -9.81 15.01
CA VAL A 299 12.38 -9.69 16.00
C VAL A 299 11.01 -10.04 15.39
N ILE A 300 10.86 -9.99 14.06
CA ILE A 300 9.59 -10.27 13.39
C ILE A 300 9.06 -11.66 13.73
N TRP A 301 9.95 -12.65 13.85
CA TRP A 301 9.56 -14.05 14.06
C TRP A 301 8.94 -14.24 15.43
N ARG A 302 9.53 -13.63 16.47
CA ARG A 302 8.95 -13.63 17.81
C ARG A 302 7.53 -13.05 17.80
N TRP A 303 7.33 -11.90 17.14
CA TRP A 303 6.00 -11.29 17.07
C TRP A 303 5.00 -12.12 16.26
N LEU A 304 5.45 -12.80 15.21
CA LEU A 304 4.59 -13.68 14.40
C LEU A 304 4.24 -14.98 15.14
N GLU A 305 5.17 -15.55 15.90
CA GLU A 305 4.92 -16.71 16.77
C GLU A 305 3.92 -16.38 17.89
N GLU A 306 4.10 -15.23 18.55
CA GLU A 306 3.13 -14.69 19.52
C GLU A 306 1.74 -14.56 18.90
N TRP A 307 1.66 -13.91 17.73
CA TRP A 307 0.40 -13.69 17.03
C TRP A 307 -0.25 -15.00 16.55
N GLN A 308 0.53 -15.96 16.05
CA GLN A 308 0.04 -17.28 15.64
C GLN A 308 -0.55 -18.04 16.84
N GLY A 309 0.07 -17.94 18.02
CA GLY A 309 -0.44 -18.51 19.26
C GLY A 309 -1.78 -17.87 19.67
N GLU A 310 -1.89 -16.55 19.63
CA GLU A 310 -3.15 -15.83 19.90
C GLU A 310 -4.25 -16.21 18.93
N PHE A 311 -3.94 -16.24 17.63
CA PHE A 311 -4.89 -16.60 16.59
C PHE A 311 -5.45 -18.02 16.78
N ARG A 312 -4.59 -19.01 17.09
CA ARG A 312 -5.03 -20.39 17.33
C ARG A 312 -6.02 -20.49 18.50
N ARG A 313 -5.79 -19.75 19.59
CA ARG A 313 -6.72 -19.70 20.73
C ARG A 313 -8.06 -19.08 20.33
N LEU A 314 -8.03 -17.91 19.69
CA LEU A 314 -9.24 -17.22 19.22
C LEU A 314 -10.04 -18.06 18.22
N PHE A 315 -9.36 -18.72 17.28
CA PHE A 315 -10.02 -19.56 16.29
C PHE A 315 -10.70 -20.78 16.95
N ALA A 316 -10.04 -21.42 17.92
CA ALA A 316 -10.63 -22.52 18.69
C ALA A 316 -11.87 -22.07 19.50
N GLU A 317 -11.89 -20.85 20.04
CA GLU A 317 -13.04 -20.29 20.77
C GLU A 317 -14.23 -19.93 19.87
N VAL A 318 -13.99 -19.62 18.59
CA VAL A 318 -15.02 -19.16 17.64
C VAL A 318 -15.58 -20.30 16.79
N VAL A 319 -14.78 -21.31 16.50
CA VAL A 319 -15.11 -22.41 15.56
C VAL A 319 -15.28 -23.77 16.28
N GLY A 320 -14.80 -23.91 17.52
CA GLY A 320 -15.05 -25.08 18.38
C GLY A 320 -16.38 -25.01 19.11
#